data_AF-A0A3M0SJ20-F1
#
_entry.id   AF-A0A3M0SJ20-F1
#
_cell.length_a   1.000
_cell.length_b   1.000
_cell.length_c   1.000
_cell.angle_alpha   90.00
_cell.angle_beta   90.00
_cell.angle_gamma   90.00
#
_symmetry.space_group_name_H-M   'P 1'
#
loop_
_entity.id
_entity.type
_entity.pdbx_description
1 polymer ?
#
loop_
_entity_poly.entity_id
_entity_poly.type
_entity_poly.pdbx_seq_one_letter_code
_entity_poly.pdbx_strand_id
1 'polypeptide(L)'
;MPKIQLDLYETKEFFRKHGIDPYEKCPCGSGKKYKWCCKQNTTPCKSSNDIKRVYHNIKNEIWNRRNWKTMTCHWGKCCNDTQRCHSIQNNRFLSQICGIRKEVYHFIPKGTLGDERIELQEEPISLASTFNGFCNIHDKELFSIIEGSNDILYSIQQMYALVYRNFYYMLLKKEISQSIIFKKSIRSTPRYYQKEYKPRNSQDAQIALEMLLDLRKNQVMHDELLDIVSDIESNYDENRHTWDIINNCMIFSIVRTLKVTNANFCFQTVREYLLKSEVVAQQNTATIDDYQIKRYDHISTIVLPNVLNNEINVFFAISNRHKMGSPQDFIIHVNSCSDEEIIDILNNIIIDAYEELYISKNKMYDMVSPKLKKQVSDILLKQTFYNNVPLLLDDIYKSPKVKVLQLRD
;
A
#
# COMPACT_ATOMS: atom_id res chain seq x y z
N MET A 1 -16.28 0.29 -10.38
CA MET A 1 -16.36 1.76 -10.26
C MET A 1 -17.37 2.29 -11.27
N PRO A 2 -18.25 3.23 -10.91
CA PRO A 2 -19.03 3.96 -11.91
C PRO A 2 -18.04 4.62 -12.87
N LYS A 3 -18.19 4.38 -14.17
CA LYS A 3 -17.40 5.11 -15.16
C LYS A 3 -17.88 6.55 -15.13
N ILE A 4 -17.02 7.49 -14.74
CA ILE A 4 -17.30 8.91 -14.90
C ILE A 4 -17.51 9.13 -16.40
N GLN A 5 -18.76 9.35 -16.82
CA GLN A 5 -19.08 9.73 -18.19
C GLN A 5 -19.13 11.24 -18.25
N LEU A 6 -17.98 11.88 -18.47
CA LEU A 6 -17.95 13.28 -18.86
C LEU A 6 -18.27 13.39 -20.34
N ASP A 7 -19.07 14.40 -20.71
CA ASP A 7 -19.15 14.80 -22.10
C ASP A 7 -17.82 15.46 -22.55
N LEU A 8 -17.70 15.73 -23.86
CA LEU A 8 -16.47 16.32 -24.41
C LEU A 8 -16.18 17.74 -23.91
N TYR A 9 -17.19 18.50 -23.48
CA TYR A 9 -17.05 19.84 -22.93
C TYR A 9 -16.57 19.77 -21.48
N GLU A 10 -17.25 18.99 -20.64
CA GLU A 10 -16.88 18.74 -19.25
C GLU A 10 -15.47 18.17 -19.13
N THR A 11 -15.12 17.26 -20.05
CA THR A 11 -13.76 16.71 -20.13
C THR A 11 -12.73 17.83 -20.35
N LYS A 12 -12.98 18.76 -21.28
CA LYS A 12 -12.03 19.86 -21.55
C LYS A 12 -11.85 20.77 -20.34
N GLU A 13 -12.93 21.12 -19.66
CA GLU A 13 -12.85 21.95 -18.44
C GLU A 13 -12.10 21.22 -17.32
N PHE A 14 -12.30 19.91 -17.17
CA PHE A 14 -11.55 19.10 -16.23
C PHE A 14 -10.04 19.16 -16.49
N PHE A 15 -9.60 18.95 -17.73
CA PHE A 15 -8.18 19.04 -18.08
C PHE A 15 -7.62 20.46 -17.89
N ARG A 16 -8.38 21.50 -18.23
CA ARG A 16 -7.97 22.88 -18.02
C ARG A 16 -7.70 23.18 -16.54
N LYS A 17 -8.53 22.65 -15.65
CA LYS A 17 -8.41 22.82 -14.18
C LYS A 17 -7.31 21.94 -13.59
N HIS A 18 -7.27 20.65 -13.92
CA HIS A 18 -6.46 19.65 -13.21
C HIS A 18 -5.23 19.15 -13.98
N GLY A 19 -5.08 19.48 -15.26
CA GLY A 19 -3.90 19.14 -16.05
C GLY A 19 -2.63 19.76 -15.49
N ILE A 20 -1.48 19.19 -15.85
CA ILE A 20 -0.17 19.60 -15.36
C ILE A 20 0.20 20.97 -15.97
N ASP A 21 0.44 21.95 -15.10
CA ASP A 21 0.95 23.26 -15.49
C ASP A 21 2.41 23.15 -15.97
N PRO A 22 2.81 23.81 -17.08
CA PRO A 22 4.20 23.81 -17.52
C PRO A 22 5.19 24.27 -16.43
N TYR A 23 4.76 25.15 -15.52
CA TYR A 23 5.59 25.72 -14.49
C TYR A 23 5.34 25.15 -13.09
N GLU A 24 4.44 24.19 -12.91
CA GLU A 24 4.40 23.44 -11.65
C GLU A 24 5.59 22.46 -11.56
N LYS A 25 5.93 22.05 -10.34
CA LYS A 25 6.93 21.00 -10.12
C LYS A 25 6.49 19.73 -10.86
N CYS A 26 7.41 19.12 -11.59
CA CYS A 26 7.06 17.94 -12.38
C CYS A 26 6.65 16.79 -11.44
N PRO A 27 5.47 16.17 -11.64
CA PRO A 27 4.98 15.11 -10.75
C PRO A 27 5.89 13.89 -10.66
N CYS A 28 6.84 13.72 -11.59
CA CYS A 28 7.80 12.61 -11.56
C CYS A 28 8.85 12.68 -10.43
N GLY A 29 8.80 13.69 -9.56
CA GLY A 29 9.70 13.80 -8.40
C GLY A 29 11.10 14.35 -8.72
N SER A 30 11.37 14.75 -9.98
CA SER A 30 12.70 15.27 -10.38
C SER A 30 13.13 16.60 -9.73
N GLY A 31 12.24 17.27 -8.98
CA GLY A 31 12.44 18.64 -8.48
C GLY A 31 12.39 19.74 -9.56
N LYS A 32 12.50 19.39 -10.85
CA LYS A 32 12.45 20.33 -11.99
C LYS A 32 10.99 20.69 -12.33
N LYS A 33 10.75 21.88 -12.91
CA LYS A 33 9.41 22.22 -13.43
C LYS A 33 9.05 21.33 -14.63
N TYR A 34 7.76 21.05 -14.81
CA TYR A 34 7.27 20.10 -15.83
C TYR A 34 7.79 20.39 -17.24
N LYS A 35 7.78 21.68 -17.65
CA LYS A 35 8.27 22.15 -18.96
C LYS A 35 9.70 21.73 -19.26
N TRP A 36 10.56 21.62 -18.26
CA TRP A 36 11.99 21.28 -18.40
C TRP A 36 12.33 19.87 -17.89
N CYS A 37 11.31 19.04 -17.72
CA CYS A 37 11.45 17.66 -17.26
C CYS A 37 10.78 16.69 -18.25
N CYS A 38 9.59 16.19 -17.89
CA CYS A 38 8.89 15.18 -18.68
C CYS A 38 8.22 15.76 -19.93
N LYS A 39 7.99 17.08 -20.03
CA LYS A 39 7.41 17.68 -21.24
C LYS A 39 8.34 17.64 -22.45
N GLN A 40 9.66 17.68 -22.25
CA GLN A 40 10.66 17.66 -23.34
C GLN A 40 11.06 16.25 -23.80
N ASN A 41 10.90 15.25 -22.93
CA ASN A 41 11.40 13.89 -23.14
C ASN A 41 10.28 12.92 -23.54
N THR A 42 9.55 13.25 -24.60
CA THR A 42 8.32 12.53 -24.95
C THR A 42 8.50 11.61 -26.15
N THR A 43 8.18 10.33 -25.97
CA THR A 43 8.10 9.32 -27.03
C THR A 43 6.65 8.87 -27.15
N PRO A 44 5.87 9.31 -28.16
CA PRO A 44 4.47 8.95 -28.25
C PRO A 44 4.28 7.43 -28.47
N CYS A 45 3.40 6.80 -27.71
CA CYS A 45 2.90 5.47 -28.02
C CYS A 45 2.16 5.49 -29.37
N LYS A 46 2.59 4.64 -30.32
CA LYS A 46 2.00 4.56 -31.67
C LYS A 46 0.96 3.44 -31.79
N SER A 47 0.99 2.47 -30.88
CA SER A 47 0.13 1.29 -30.91
C SER A 47 -0.35 0.87 -29.52
N SER A 48 -1.38 0.02 -29.47
CA SER A 48 -1.84 -0.64 -28.23
C SER A 48 -0.75 -1.54 -27.62
N ASN A 49 0.10 -2.16 -28.43
CA ASN A 49 1.24 -2.95 -27.96
C ASN A 49 2.30 -2.10 -27.25
N ASP A 50 2.51 -0.85 -27.67
CA ASP A 50 3.39 0.08 -26.95
C ASP A 50 2.86 0.38 -25.55
N ILE A 51 1.54 0.55 -25.42
CA ILE A 51 0.88 0.79 -24.12
C ILE A 51 1.04 -0.43 -23.22
N LYS A 52 0.81 -1.66 -23.72
CA LYS A 52 1.03 -2.89 -22.95
C LYS A 52 2.47 -3.03 -22.46
N ARG A 53 3.45 -2.69 -23.31
CA ARG A 53 4.88 -2.72 -22.95
C ARG A 53 5.23 -1.68 -21.89
N VAL A 54 4.73 -0.45 -22.03
CA VAL A 54 4.93 0.62 -21.04
C VAL A 54 4.34 0.21 -19.70
N TYR A 55 3.12 -0.32 -19.69
CA TYR A 55 2.45 -0.81 -18.49
C TYR A 55 3.21 -1.96 -17.82
N HIS A 56 3.65 -2.96 -18.59
CA HIS A 56 4.46 -4.07 -18.08
C HIS A 56 5.77 -3.57 -17.45
N ASN A 57 6.45 -2.62 -18.10
CA ASN A 57 7.68 -2.03 -17.57
C ASN A 57 7.44 -1.23 -16.28
N ILE A 58 6.36 -0.44 -16.22
CA ILE A 58 5.96 0.29 -15.01
C ILE A 58 5.73 -0.69 -13.87
N LYS A 59 4.91 -1.72 -14.09
CA LYS A 59 4.64 -2.74 -13.08
C LYS A 59 5.92 -3.42 -12.62
N ASN A 60 6.75 -3.91 -13.53
CA ASN A 60 8.01 -4.58 -13.16
C ASN A 60 8.92 -3.68 -12.30
N GLU A 61 8.99 -2.38 -12.59
CA GLU A 61 9.79 -1.44 -11.80
C GLU A 61 9.16 -1.13 -10.43
N ILE A 62 7.83 -0.97 -10.35
CA ILE A 62 7.11 -0.79 -9.07
C ILE A 62 7.27 -2.03 -8.19
N TRP A 63 7.10 -3.22 -8.75
CA TRP A 63 7.14 -4.47 -7.98
C TRP A 63 8.53 -4.86 -7.52
N ASN A 64 9.57 -4.41 -8.21
CA ASN A 64 10.93 -4.70 -7.79
C ASN A 64 11.41 -3.68 -6.74
N ARG A 65 10.86 -3.80 -5.53
CA ARG A 65 11.16 -2.95 -4.35
C ARG A 65 12.65 -2.81 -4.06
N ARG A 66 13.45 -3.81 -4.42
CA ARG A 66 14.92 -3.78 -4.25
C ARG A 66 15.62 -2.74 -5.13
N ASN A 67 14.98 -2.35 -6.24
CA ASN A 67 15.46 -1.33 -7.16
C ASN A 67 14.94 0.08 -6.80
N TRP A 68 14.10 0.19 -5.78
CA TRP A 68 13.68 1.48 -5.25
C TRP A 68 14.89 2.18 -4.68
N LYS A 69 15.38 3.19 -5.40
CA LYS A 69 16.51 4.00 -4.95
C LYS A 69 15.98 5.37 -4.57
N THR A 70 15.98 5.65 -3.27
CA THR A 70 16.00 7.01 -2.77
C THR A 70 17.45 7.46 -2.67
N MET A 71 17.71 8.71 -3.01
CA MET A 71 19.07 9.24 -3.00
C MET A 71 19.48 9.77 -1.62
N THR A 72 18.53 9.92 -0.69
CA THR A 72 18.75 10.51 0.63
C THR A 72 17.78 9.89 1.63
N CYS A 73 18.26 9.60 2.85
CA CYS A 73 17.41 9.23 3.97
C CYS A 73 16.33 10.30 4.20
N HIS A 74 15.05 9.92 4.30
CA HIS A 74 13.99 10.93 4.51
C HIS A 74 13.84 11.37 5.97
N TRP A 75 14.63 10.84 6.91
CA TRP A 75 14.71 11.45 8.23
C TRP A 75 15.15 12.91 8.08
N GLY A 76 14.40 13.84 8.67
CA GLY A 76 14.56 15.27 8.49
C GLY A 76 16.03 15.73 8.54
N LYS A 77 16.48 16.41 7.46
CA LYS A 77 17.85 16.94 7.27
C LYS A 77 18.97 15.90 7.14
N CYS A 78 18.66 14.60 7.05
CA CYS A 78 19.67 13.59 6.79
C CYS A 78 20.16 13.63 5.33
N CYS A 79 21.47 13.72 5.13
CA CYS A 79 22.10 13.67 3.80
C CYS A 79 22.82 12.33 3.53
N ASN A 80 22.70 11.36 4.44
CA ASN A 80 23.36 10.07 4.29
C ASN A 80 22.64 9.18 3.26
N ASP A 81 23.42 8.35 2.59
CA ASP A 81 22.90 7.33 1.68
C ASP A 81 22.00 6.35 2.43
N THR A 82 20.87 6.02 1.82
CA THR A 82 19.98 4.97 2.33
C THR A 82 20.62 3.60 2.15
N GLN A 83 20.27 2.70 3.07
CA GLN A 83 20.61 1.30 2.97
C GLN A 83 19.34 0.46 2.88
N ARG A 84 19.54 -0.82 2.60
CA ARG A 84 18.45 -1.80 2.58
C ARG A 84 17.96 -2.03 4.02
N CYS A 85 16.80 -1.47 4.34
CA CYS A 85 16.08 -1.70 5.59
C CYS A 85 14.86 -2.59 5.33
N HIS A 86 14.31 -3.17 6.40
CA HIS A 86 13.14 -4.05 6.35
C HIS A 86 11.90 -3.32 6.87
N SER A 87 10.76 -3.40 6.18
CA SER A 87 9.50 -2.93 6.76
C SER A 87 9.03 -3.86 7.87
N ILE A 88 9.25 -5.17 7.73
CA ILE A 88 9.00 -6.17 8.77
C ILE A 88 10.33 -6.75 9.27
N GLN A 89 10.59 -6.69 10.57
CA GLN A 89 11.85 -7.13 11.17
C GLN A 89 12.32 -8.52 10.74
N ASN A 90 13.51 -8.58 10.12
CA ASN A 90 14.16 -9.81 9.68
C ASN A 90 14.44 -10.77 10.84
N ASN A 91 15.21 -10.30 11.83
CA ASN A 91 15.70 -11.13 12.94
C ASN A 91 14.66 -11.35 14.06
N ARG A 92 13.39 -11.00 13.81
CA ARG A 92 12.32 -11.12 14.81
C ARG A 92 11.06 -11.76 14.26
N PHE A 93 10.37 -11.09 13.33
CA PHE A 93 9.07 -11.58 12.83
C PHE A 93 9.23 -12.48 11.61
N LEU A 94 10.05 -12.08 10.64
CA LEU A 94 10.32 -12.91 9.46
C LEU A 94 11.05 -14.20 9.85
N SER A 95 11.99 -14.15 10.79
CA SER A 95 12.70 -15.33 11.30
C SER A 95 11.79 -16.35 11.98
N GLN A 96 10.67 -15.91 12.58
CA GLN A 96 9.69 -16.82 13.19
C GLN A 96 8.92 -17.62 12.14
N ILE A 97 8.63 -17.01 10.99
CA ILE A 97 7.84 -17.63 9.93
C ILE A 97 8.70 -18.23 8.81
N CYS A 98 10.02 -18.03 8.81
CA CYS A 98 10.84 -18.52 7.71
C CYS A 98 10.93 -20.06 7.68
N GLY A 99 11.10 -20.62 6.49
CA GLY A 99 11.46 -22.04 6.33
C GLY A 99 12.90 -22.32 6.78
N ILE A 100 13.29 -23.60 6.76
CA ILE A 100 14.62 -24.07 7.19
C ILE A 100 15.77 -23.33 6.47
N ARG A 101 15.56 -22.92 5.21
CA ARG A 101 16.57 -22.20 4.40
C ARG A 101 16.47 -20.66 4.53
N LYS A 102 15.76 -20.15 5.53
CA LYS A 102 15.54 -18.70 5.77
C LYS A 102 14.83 -18.00 4.61
N GLU A 103 13.72 -18.58 4.18
CA GLU A 103 12.90 -18.11 3.06
C GLU A 103 11.42 -18.03 3.44
N VAL A 104 10.69 -17.11 2.81
CA VAL A 104 9.25 -16.92 2.96
C VAL A 104 8.58 -16.86 1.60
N TYR A 105 7.28 -17.10 1.58
CA TYR A 105 6.45 -16.85 0.41
C TYR A 105 5.87 -15.44 0.43
N HIS A 106 5.78 -14.83 -0.74
CA HIS A 106 5.09 -13.56 -0.96
C HIS A 106 4.33 -13.57 -2.29
N PHE A 107 3.21 -12.85 -2.35
CA PHE A 107 2.41 -12.75 -3.56
C PHE A 107 2.91 -11.59 -4.43
N ILE A 108 3.22 -11.88 -5.70
CA ILE A 108 3.66 -10.89 -6.69
C ILE A 108 2.73 -10.95 -7.90
N PRO A 109 2.15 -9.82 -8.33
CA PRO A 109 1.49 -9.73 -9.62
C PRO A 109 2.51 -9.79 -10.76
N LYS A 110 2.28 -10.68 -11.72
CA LYS A 110 3.03 -10.83 -12.97
C LYS A 110 2.11 -10.69 -14.17
N GLY A 111 2.70 -10.51 -15.35
CA GLY A 111 1.99 -10.50 -16.63
C GLY A 111 1.92 -9.13 -17.28
N THR A 112 1.10 -9.03 -18.31
CA THR A 112 0.89 -7.80 -19.09
C THR A 112 -0.56 -7.34 -18.97
N LEU A 113 -0.85 -6.10 -19.39
CA LEU A 113 -2.21 -5.57 -19.36
C LEU A 113 -3.18 -6.50 -20.11
N GLY A 114 -4.12 -7.10 -19.37
CA GLY A 114 -5.14 -8.04 -19.87
C GLY A 114 -4.83 -9.52 -19.69
N ASP A 115 -3.64 -9.88 -19.19
CA ASP A 115 -3.21 -11.26 -18.88
C ASP A 115 -2.36 -11.25 -17.60
N GLU A 116 -2.88 -10.59 -16.56
CA GLU A 116 -2.21 -10.55 -15.27
C GLU A 116 -2.51 -11.79 -14.46
N ARG A 117 -1.51 -12.22 -13.69
CA ARG A 117 -1.64 -13.32 -12.74
C ARG A 117 -0.91 -13.02 -11.44
N ILE A 118 -1.46 -13.46 -10.31
CA ILE A 118 -0.78 -13.34 -9.01
C ILE A 118 -0.04 -14.65 -8.76
N GLU A 119 1.28 -14.55 -8.66
CA GLU A 119 2.14 -15.69 -8.40
C GLU A 119 2.68 -15.62 -6.98
N LEU A 120 2.69 -16.76 -6.29
CA LEU A 120 3.44 -16.91 -5.07
C LEU A 120 4.91 -17.14 -5.41
N GLN A 121 5.81 -16.33 -4.89
CA GLN A 121 7.26 -16.44 -5.08
C GLN A 121 7.97 -16.73 -3.77
N GLU A 122 9.11 -17.39 -3.87
CA GLU A 122 10.03 -17.59 -2.74
C GLU A 122 10.99 -16.41 -2.67
N GLU A 123 11.12 -15.82 -1.48
CA GLU A 123 12.06 -14.74 -1.23
C GLU A 123 12.85 -15.03 0.06
N PRO A 124 14.19 -14.96 0.02
CA PRO A 124 15.00 -15.01 1.25
C PRO A 124 14.56 -13.91 2.22
N ILE A 125 14.51 -14.19 3.52
CA ILE A 125 14.10 -13.18 4.53
C ILE A 125 15.03 -11.97 4.58
N SER A 126 16.27 -12.11 4.11
CA SER A 126 17.22 -10.99 3.94
C SER A 126 16.82 -10.02 2.83
N LEU A 127 15.85 -10.39 1.98
CA LEU A 127 15.31 -9.61 0.87
C LEU A 127 13.81 -9.32 1.05
N ALA A 128 13.08 -10.19 1.75
CA ALA A 128 11.68 -10.00 2.06
C ALA A 128 11.47 -8.68 2.82
N SER A 129 10.42 -7.93 2.46
CA SER A 129 10.05 -6.63 3.04
C SER A 129 11.13 -5.55 2.90
N THR A 130 12.18 -5.78 2.10
CA THR A 130 13.28 -4.82 2.00
C THR A 130 13.00 -3.66 1.05
N PHE A 131 13.42 -2.47 1.46
CA PHE A 131 13.39 -1.24 0.68
C PHE A 131 14.58 -0.35 1.07
N ASN A 132 14.90 0.67 0.26
CA ASN A 132 15.93 1.65 0.60
C ASN A 132 15.25 2.93 1.10
N GLY A 133 15.20 3.10 2.42
CA GLY A 133 14.45 4.18 3.05
C GLY A 133 15.24 4.95 4.09
N PHE A 134 15.92 4.25 5.00
CA PHE A 134 16.69 4.85 6.08
C PHE A 134 18.19 4.69 5.85
N CYS A 135 18.99 5.61 6.38
CA CYS A 135 20.42 5.33 6.54
C CYS A 135 20.63 4.39 7.74
N ASN A 136 21.79 3.75 7.81
CA ASN A 136 22.08 2.77 8.87
C ASN A 136 21.96 3.35 10.30
N ILE A 137 22.24 4.65 10.47
CA ILE A 137 22.14 5.33 11.77
C ILE A 137 20.68 5.42 12.20
N HIS A 138 19.82 6.04 11.38
CA HIS A 138 18.42 6.24 11.71
C HIS A 138 17.61 4.93 11.77
N ASP A 139 17.91 3.96 10.90
CA ASP A 139 17.26 2.64 11.01
C ASP A 139 17.52 1.99 12.37
N LYS A 140 18.78 2.09 12.86
CA LYS A 140 19.14 1.55 14.17
C LYS A 140 18.53 2.35 15.32
N GLU A 141 18.59 3.67 15.27
CA GLU A 141 18.18 4.55 16.36
C GLU A 141 16.65 4.58 16.53
N LEU A 142 15.90 4.80 15.43
CA LEU A 142 14.44 4.97 15.44
C LEU A 142 13.72 3.68 15.86
N PHE A 143 14.30 2.54 15.51
CA PHE A 143 13.66 1.24 15.70
C PHE A 143 14.31 0.36 16.76
N SER A 144 15.33 0.86 17.46
CA SER A 144 16.02 0.14 18.54
C SER A 144 15.04 -0.49 19.56
N ILE A 145 13.97 0.21 19.91
CA ILE A 145 12.96 -0.23 20.89
C ILE A 145 12.12 -1.44 20.45
N ILE A 146 12.07 -1.74 19.14
CA ILE A 146 11.34 -2.87 18.53
C ILE A 146 12.27 -3.88 17.85
N GLU A 147 13.58 -3.69 17.96
CA GLU A 147 14.64 -4.52 17.40
C GLU A 147 15.49 -5.15 18.51
N GLY A 148 16.46 -5.99 18.12
CA GLY A 148 17.43 -6.57 19.04
C GLY A 148 16.81 -7.59 20.00
N SER A 149 17.21 -7.52 21.28
CA SER A 149 16.76 -8.42 22.37
C SER A 149 15.62 -7.87 23.22
N ASN A 150 15.03 -6.72 22.85
CA ASN A 150 13.96 -6.10 23.64
C ASN A 150 12.65 -6.90 23.55
N ASP A 151 11.86 -7.04 24.60
CA ASP A 151 10.55 -7.70 24.49
C ASP A 151 9.55 -6.80 23.75
N ILE A 152 8.69 -7.36 22.89
CA ILE A 152 7.55 -6.61 22.32
C ILE A 152 6.39 -6.70 23.31
N LEU A 153 6.24 -5.67 24.13
CA LEU A 153 5.15 -5.51 25.07
C LEU A 153 4.06 -4.57 24.55
N TYR A 154 4.23 -4.06 23.32
CA TYR A 154 3.36 -3.08 22.70
C TYR A 154 3.15 -1.84 23.58
N SER A 155 4.23 -1.36 24.20
CA SER A 155 4.20 -0.03 24.82
C SER A 155 3.87 1.03 23.76
N ILE A 156 3.34 2.18 24.17
CA ILE A 156 2.99 3.24 23.23
C ILE A 156 4.19 3.62 22.32
N GLN A 157 5.40 3.66 22.87
CA GLN A 157 6.63 3.91 22.10
C GLN A 157 6.91 2.83 21.05
N GLN A 158 6.71 1.55 21.40
CA GLN A 158 6.87 0.44 20.45
C GLN A 158 5.82 0.48 19.35
N MET A 159 4.57 0.79 19.70
CA MET A 159 3.49 0.94 18.73
C MET A 159 3.77 2.09 17.76
N TYR A 160 4.23 3.24 18.26
CA TYR A 160 4.68 4.36 17.43
C TYR A 160 5.84 3.97 16.50
N ALA A 161 6.86 3.27 16.99
CA ALA A 161 7.97 2.81 16.15
C ALA A 161 7.51 1.87 15.02
N LEU A 162 6.63 0.91 15.32
CA LEU A 162 6.08 -0.02 14.32
C LEU A 162 5.24 0.73 13.26
N VAL A 163 4.38 1.64 13.72
CA VAL A 163 3.49 2.42 12.87
C VAL A 163 4.27 3.40 12.01
N TYR A 164 5.26 4.09 12.59
CA TYR A 164 6.17 4.97 11.86
C TYR A 164 6.84 4.25 10.69
N ARG A 165 7.40 3.05 10.96
CA ARG A 165 8.03 2.22 9.92
C ARG A 165 7.06 1.89 8.78
N ASN A 166 5.82 1.53 9.12
CA ASN A 166 4.80 1.13 8.17
C ASN A 166 4.30 2.32 7.32
N PHE A 167 4.01 3.46 7.94
CA PHE A 167 3.64 4.71 7.26
C PHE A 167 4.75 5.21 6.34
N TYR A 168 5.98 5.17 6.82
CA TYR A 168 7.14 5.55 6.03
C TYR A 168 7.33 4.66 4.80
N TYR A 169 7.23 3.33 4.97
CA TYR A 169 7.26 2.40 3.85
C TYR A 169 6.17 2.72 2.82
N MET A 170 4.95 3.06 3.27
CA MET A 170 3.86 3.41 2.36
C MET A 170 4.08 4.75 1.65
N LEU A 171 4.57 5.78 2.36
CA LEU A 171 4.97 7.06 1.78
C LEU A 171 5.98 6.82 0.65
N LEU A 172 7.01 6.02 0.93
CA LEU A 172 8.04 5.70 -0.05
C LEU A 172 7.48 4.92 -1.25
N LYS A 173 6.66 3.91 -0.99
CA LYS A 173 5.98 3.13 -2.03
C LYS A 173 5.19 4.06 -2.94
N LYS A 174 4.47 5.03 -2.37
CA LYS A 174 3.69 6.03 -3.13
C LYS A 174 4.60 6.95 -3.93
N GLU A 175 5.62 7.56 -3.32
CA GLU A 175 6.56 8.45 -3.99
C GLU A 175 7.25 7.77 -5.19
N ILE A 176 7.76 6.56 -4.99
CA ILE A 176 8.49 5.83 -6.02
C ILE A 176 7.55 5.32 -7.11
N SER A 177 6.40 4.76 -6.74
CA SER A 177 5.39 4.32 -7.72
C SER A 177 4.94 5.50 -8.56
N GLN A 178 4.67 6.63 -7.92
CA GLN A 178 4.33 7.88 -8.56
C GLN A 178 5.44 8.33 -9.52
N SER A 179 6.70 8.35 -9.08
CA SER A 179 7.84 8.74 -9.93
C SER A 179 7.98 7.83 -11.15
N ILE A 180 7.89 6.50 -10.96
CA ILE A 180 7.99 5.51 -12.05
C ILE A 180 6.84 5.69 -13.03
N ILE A 181 5.60 5.70 -12.54
CA ILE A 181 4.40 5.89 -13.35
C ILE A 181 4.56 7.17 -14.15
N PHE A 182 4.94 8.30 -13.54
CA PHE A 182 5.07 9.54 -14.30
C PHE A 182 6.22 9.57 -15.27
N LYS A 183 7.40 9.16 -14.83
CA LYS A 183 8.58 9.16 -15.69
C LYS A 183 8.37 8.27 -16.91
N LYS A 184 7.59 7.19 -16.81
CA LYS A 184 7.31 6.30 -17.95
C LYS A 184 6.05 6.73 -18.69
N SER A 185 4.91 6.85 -18.01
CA SER A 185 3.62 7.23 -18.61
C SER A 185 3.66 8.61 -19.23
N ILE A 186 4.12 9.67 -18.55
CA ILE A 186 4.15 11.00 -19.16
C ILE A 186 5.13 11.06 -20.33
N ARG A 187 6.27 10.35 -20.26
CA ARG A 187 7.17 10.28 -21.42
C ARG A 187 6.50 9.56 -22.58
N SER A 188 5.70 8.51 -22.31
CA SER A 188 5.06 7.70 -23.35
C SER A 188 3.73 8.27 -23.90
N THR A 189 2.96 8.97 -23.07
CA THR A 189 1.63 9.53 -23.37
C THR A 189 1.48 10.95 -22.77
N PRO A 190 2.38 11.89 -23.06
CA PRO A 190 2.44 13.20 -22.40
C PRO A 190 1.17 14.02 -22.52
N ARG A 191 0.45 13.85 -23.65
CA ARG A 191 -0.72 14.65 -23.99
C ARG A 191 -1.87 14.46 -22.99
N TYR A 192 -2.01 13.28 -22.38
CA TYR A 192 -3.12 12.98 -21.46
C TYR A 192 -3.01 13.69 -20.11
N TYR A 193 -1.92 14.39 -19.87
CA TYR A 193 -1.72 15.11 -18.61
C TYR A 193 -1.66 16.63 -18.81
N GLN A 194 -1.86 17.13 -20.02
CA GLN A 194 -1.70 18.55 -20.32
C GLN A 194 -3.01 19.31 -20.14
N LYS A 195 -2.93 20.56 -19.64
CA LYS A 195 -4.11 21.44 -19.53
C LYS A 195 -4.81 21.71 -20.87
N GLU A 196 -4.06 21.67 -21.96
CA GLU A 196 -4.54 21.93 -23.32
C GLU A 196 -5.02 20.65 -24.03
N TYR A 197 -5.11 19.51 -23.33
CA TYR A 197 -5.51 18.24 -23.92
C TYR A 197 -6.91 18.34 -24.52
N LYS A 198 -7.03 17.89 -25.78
CA LYS A 198 -8.29 17.79 -26.50
C LYS A 198 -8.51 16.31 -26.87
N PRO A 199 -9.50 15.63 -26.27
CA PRO A 199 -9.79 14.25 -26.62
C PRO A 199 -10.29 14.13 -28.05
N ARG A 200 -9.91 13.03 -28.73
CA ARG A 200 -10.34 12.76 -30.12
C ARG A 200 -11.72 12.10 -30.20
N ASN A 201 -12.07 11.34 -29.17
CA ASN A 201 -13.34 10.63 -29.01
C ASN A 201 -13.55 10.30 -27.53
N SER A 202 -14.71 9.76 -27.18
CA SER A 202 -15.08 9.47 -25.79
C SER A 202 -14.18 8.41 -25.13
N GLN A 203 -13.65 7.45 -25.90
CA GLN A 203 -12.72 6.45 -25.35
C GLN A 203 -11.36 7.06 -24.99
N ASP A 204 -10.84 7.96 -25.84
CA ASP A 204 -9.61 8.74 -25.60
C ASP A 204 -9.78 9.67 -24.39
N ALA A 205 -10.95 10.31 -24.27
CA ALA A 205 -11.33 11.12 -23.11
C ALA A 205 -11.34 10.30 -21.80
N GLN A 206 -11.99 9.14 -21.79
CA GLN A 206 -12.10 8.28 -20.63
C GLN A 206 -10.72 7.82 -20.12
N ILE A 207 -9.87 7.34 -21.02
CA ILE A 207 -8.52 6.88 -20.67
C ILE A 207 -7.69 8.03 -20.10
N ALA A 208 -7.71 9.19 -20.75
CA ALA A 208 -6.96 10.35 -20.28
C ALA A 208 -7.46 10.82 -18.91
N LEU A 209 -8.78 10.81 -18.71
CA LEU A 209 -9.42 11.18 -17.45
C LEU A 209 -8.95 10.25 -16.33
N GLU A 210 -9.08 8.94 -16.49
CA GLU A 210 -8.62 7.92 -15.53
C GLU A 210 -7.14 8.12 -15.16
N MET A 211 -6.27 8.34 -16.15
CA MET A 211 -4.84 8.57 -15.91
C MET A 211 -4.54 9.85 -15.12
N LEU A 212 -5.27 10.95 -15.40
CA LEU A 212 -5.10 12.21 -14.69
C LEU A 212 -5.69 12.16 -13.26
N LEU A 213 -6.82 11.48 -13.08
CA LEU A 213 -7.44 11.25 -11.76
C LEU A 213 -6.51 10.43 -10.87
N ASP A 214 -5.96 9.32 -11.38
CA ASP A 214 -4.99 8.50 -10.64
C ASP A 214 -3.75 9.31 -10.26
N LEU A 215 -3.30 10.24 -11.12
CA LEU A 215 -2.20 11.14 -10.82
C LEU A 215 -2.52 12.04 -9.63
N ARG A 216 -3.63 12.78 -9.71
CA ARG A 216 -3.98 13.76 -8.68
C ARG A 216 -4.31 13.07 -7.36
N LYS A 217 -4.97 11.91 -7.39
CA LYS A 217 -5.19 11.06 -6.21
C LYS A 217 -3.86 10.68 -5.54
N ASN A 218 -2.90 10.15 -6.31
CA ASN A 218 -1.61 9.74 -5.73
C ASN A 218 -0.82 10.92 -5.14
N GLN A 219 -0.90 12.11 -5.74
CA GLN A 219 -0.27 13.31 -5.18
C GLN A 219 -0.88 13.69 -3.83
N VAL A 220 -2.21 13.71 -3.72
CA VAL A 220 -2.90 14.00 -2.46
C VAL A 220 -2.52 12.99 -1.38
N MET A 221 -2.56 11.69 -1.70
CA MET A 221 -2.15 10.65 -0.76
C MET A 221 -0.68 10.80 -0.31
N HIS A 222 0.22 11.13 -1.24
CA HIS A 222 1.61 11.36 -0.92
C HIS A 222 1.77 12.50 0.08
N ASP A 223 1.12 13.64 -0.18
CA ASP A 223 1.22 14.82 0.66
C ASP A 223 0.62 14.56 2.06
N GLU A 224 -0.48 13.81 2.15
CA GLU A 224 -1.06 13.37 3.43
C GLU A 224 -0.15 12.41 4.20
N LEU A 225 0.43 11.41 3.53
CA LEU A 225 1.36 10.48 4.17
C LEU A 225 2.61 11.21 4.66
N LEU A 226 3.12 12.17 3.91
CA LEU A 226 4.26 13.01 4.30
C LEU A 226 3.95 13.80 5.57
N ASP A 227 2.76 14.38 5.62
CA ASP A 227 2.22 15.10 6.76
C ASP A 227 2.08 14.20 8.02
N ILE A 228 1.54 12.99 7.86
CA ILE A 228 1.40 12.01 8.94
C ILE A 228 2.78 11.55 9.45
N VAL A 229 3.70 11.24 8.53
CA VAL A 229 5.08 10.86 8.86
C VAL A 229 5.74 11.99 9.67
N SER A 230 5.65 13.24 9.21
CA SER A 230 6.22 14.39 9.92
C SER A 230 5.64 14.58 11.33
N ASP A 231 4.35 14.33 11.53
CA ASP A 231 3.74 14.39 12.85
C ASP A 231 4.27 13.29 13.78
N ILE A 232 4.40 12.07 13.25
CA ILE A 232 4.96 10.96 14.02
C ILE A 232 6.40 11.29 14.41
N GLU A 233 7.23 11.76 13.47
CA GLU A 233 8.63 12.16 13.71
C GLU A 233 8.76 13.25 14.79
N SER A 234 7.78 14.15 14.90
CA SER A 234 7.77 15.19 15.93
C SER A 234 7.75 14.64 17.38
N ASN A 235 7.41 13.36 17.54
CA ASN A 235 7.43 12.65 18.83
C ASN A 235 8.76 11.92 19.11
N TYR A 236 9.78 12.06 18.26
CA TYR A 236 11.08 11.45 18.50
C TYR A 236 12.07 12.46 19.07
N ASP A 237 12.67 12.16 20.22
CA ASP A 237 13.74 12.95 20.81
C ASP A 237 15.09 12.46 20.28
N GLU A 238 15.70 13.21 19.37
CA GLU A 238 16.99 12.89 18.77
C GLU A 238 18.14 12.84 19.81
N ASN A 239 18.05 13.55 20.93
CA ASN A 239 19.12 13.55 21.93
C ASN A 239 19.07 12.31 22.82
N ARG A 240 17.85 11.84 23.12
CA ARG A 240 17.64 10.64 23.95
C ARG A 240 17.46 9.37 23.14
N HIS A 241 17.27 9.49 21.83
CA HIS A 241 16.90 8.41 20.92
C HIS A 241 15.64 7.66 21.39
N THR A 242 14.65 8.42 21.88
CA THR A 242 13.39 7.88 22.43
C THR A 242 12.16 8.45 21.76
N TRP A 243 11.10 7.66 21.69
CA TRP A 243 9.77 8.13 21.29
C TRP A 243 9.07 8.77 22.49
N ASP A 244 9.15 10.08 22.60
CA ASP A 244 8.49 10.90 23.59
C ASP A 244 7.15 11.40 23.03
N ILE A 245 6.10 10.64 23.30
CA ILE A 245 4.77 10.87 22.74
C ILE A 245 4.12 12.08 23.42
N ILE A 246 4.51 13.27 22.97
CA ILE A 246 4.00 14.57 23.43
C ILE A 246 2.75 14.96 22.64
N ASN A 247 2.78 14.70 21.34
CA ASN A 247 1.70 14.96 20.40
C ASN A 247 1.00 13.64 20.05
N ASN A 248 -0.22 13.44 20.55
CA ASN A 248 -1.03 12.26 20.22
C ASN A 248 -1.60 12.35 18.79
N CYS A 249 -0.71 12.22 17.80
CA CYS A 249 -1.01 12.28 16.39
C CYS A 249 -1.59 10.96 15.83
N MET A 250 -1.57 9.89 16.63
CA MET A 250 -2.08 8.57 16.26
C MET A 250 -3.15 8.10 17.25
N ILE A 251 -4.20 7.47 16.74
CA ILE A 251 -5.21 6.77 17.54
C ILE A 251 -4.99 5.28 17.32
N PHE A 252 -4.79 4.53 18.40
CA PHE A 252 -4.53 3.09 18.35
C PHE A 252 -5.74 2.28 18.81
N SER A 253 -5.95 1.13 18.18
CA SER A 253 -6.80 0.10 18.74
C SER A 253 -6.10 -0.57 19.92
N ILE A 254 -6.86 -1.27 20.74
CA ILE A 254 -6.31 -2.21 21.71
C ILE A 254 -5.58 -3.31 20.93
N VAL A 255 -4.41 -3.73 21.42
CA VAL A 255 -3.70 -4.87 20.87
C VAL A 255 -4.46 -6.14 21.21
N ARG A 256 -4.80 -6.93 20.19
CA ARG A 256 -5.48 -8.21 20.32
C ARG A 256 -4.51 -9.34 20.08
N THR A 257 -4.46 -10.30 20.99
CA THR A 257 -3.75 -11.57 20.80
C THR A 257 -4.79 -12.62 20.41
N LEU A 258 -4.79 -13.02 19.13
CA LEU A 258 -5.75 -13.97 18.59
C LEU A 258 -5.10 -15.35 18.49
N LYS A 259 -5.78 -16.37 19.02
CA LYS A 259 -5.38 -17.77 18.79
C LYS A 259 -5.81 -18.18 17.39
N VAL A 260 -4.84 -18.62 16.60
CA VAL A 260 -5.06 -19.06 15.22
C VAL A 260 -4.51 -20.46 15.03
N THR A 261 -5.09 -21.23 14.12
CA THR A 261 -4.53 -22.56 13.80
C THR A 261 -3.16 -22.44 13.15
N ASN A 262 -2.86 -21.30 12.52
CA ASN A 262 -1.63 -21.07 11.80
C ASN A 262 -1.14 -19.62 11.95
N ALA A 263 -0.21 -19.39 12.87
CA ALA A 263 0.44 -18.10 13.07
C ALA A 263 1.65 -17.88 12.14
N ASN A 264 1.80 -18.69 11.09
CA ASN A 264 2.98 -18.67 10.24
C ASN A 264 2.94 -17.59 9.14
N PHE A 265 2.47 -16.39 9.46
CA PHE A 265 2.46 -15.26 8.53
C PHE A 265 2.68 -13.94 9.28
N CYS A 266 3.11 -12.93 8.56
CA CYS A 266 3.17 -11.56 9.07
C CYS A 266 2.70 -10.60 7.98
N PHE A 267 2.11 -9.49 8.42
CA PHE A 267 1.49 -8.54 7.52
C PHE A 267 1.52 -7.13 8.10
N GLN A 268 1.96 -6.17 7.31
CA GLN A 268 1.94 -4.76 7.65
C GLN A 268 1.55 -3.95 6.42
N THR A 269 0.52 -3.13 6.54
CA THR A 269 0.08 -2.27 5.43
C THR A 269 -0.48 -0.95 5.96
N VAL A 270 -0.51 0.05 5.09
CA VAL A 270 -1.27 1.28 5.28
C VAL A 270 -2.26 1.41 4.14
N ARG A 271 -3.54 1.58 4.45
CA ARG A 271 -4.63 1.66 3.45
C ARG A 271 -5.57 2.83 3.73
N GLU A 272 -6.17 3.32 2.65
CA GLU A 272 -7.27 4.29 2.74
C GLU A 272 -8.49 3.60 3.36
N TYR A 273 -9.08 4.26 4.35
CA TYR A 273 -10.40 3.95 4.86
C TYR A 273 -11.40 4.94 4.29
N LEU A 274 -12.54 4.40 3.89
CA LEU A 274 -13.68 5.18 3.44
C LEU A 274 -14.87 4.75 4.30
N LEU A 275 -15.56 5.71 4.87
CA LEU A 275 -16.84 5.46 5.54
C LEU A 275 -17.84 4.86 4.55
N LYS A 276 -18.78 4.07 5.07
CA LYS A 276 -19.88 3.52 4.26
C LYS A 276 -20.66 4.61 3.51
N SER A 277 -20.89 5.76 4.14
CA SER A 277 -21.51 6.93 3.50
C SER A 277 -20.68 7.49 2.35
N GLU A 278 -19.35 7.50 2.48
CA GLU A 278 -18.42 7.95 1.44
C GLU A 278 -18.33 6.95 0.28
N VAL A 279 -18.35 5.65 0.57
CA VAL A 279 -18.42 4.58 -0.45
C VAL A 279 -19.74 4.67 -1.23
N VAL A 280 -20.86 4.89 -0.54
CA VAL A 280 -22.18 5.06 -1.17
C VAL A 280 -22.25 6.36 -1.99
N ALA A 281 -21.68 7.46 -1.49
CA ALA A 281 -21.55 8.70 -2.25
C ALA A 281 -20.68 8.49 -3.51
N GLN A 282 -19.54 7.82 -3.41
CA GLN A 282 -18.70 7.49 -4.58
C GLN A 282 -19.42 6.63 -5.63
N GLN A 283 -20.32 5.74 -5.21
CA GLN A 283 -21.10 4.92 -6.12
C GLN A 283 -22.21 5.71 -6.82
N ASN A 284 -22.77 6.71 -6.15
CA ASN A 284 -23.96 7.45 -6.60
C ASN A 284 -23.65 8.78 -7.30
N THR A 285 -22.51 9.42 -6.98
CA THR A 285 -22.07 10.67 -7.59
C THR A 285 -20.68 10.48 -8.17
N ALA A 286 -20.63 10.18 -9.47
CA ALA A 286 -19.41 10.28 -10.28
C ALA A 286 -19.06 11.77 -10.56
N THR A 287 -19.29 12.65 -9.58
CA THR A 287 -18.84 14.03 -9.66
C THR A 287 -17.32 14.02 -9.54
N ILE A 288 -16.68 14.86 -10.34
CA ILE A 288 -15.27 15.21 -10.21
C ILE A 288 -15.05 15.63 -8.75
N ASP A 289 -14.61 14.69 -7.92
CA ASP A 289 -14.20 14.96 -6.54
C ASP A 289 -13.15 16.07 -6.68
N ASP A 290 -13.41 17.26 -6.12
CA ASP A 290 -12.38 18.28 -6.06
C ASP A 290 -11.35 17.74 -5.06
N TYR A 291 -10.38 16.99 -5.57
CA TYR A 291 -9.34 16.24 -4.84
C TYR A 291 -8.61 17.08 -3.78
N GLN A 292 -8.76 18.41 -3.82
CA GLN A 292 -8.26 19.35 -2.83
C GLN A 292 -9.02 19.33 -1.50
N ILE A 293 -10.27 18.84 -1.47
CA ILE A 293 -11.14 18.85 -0.29
C ILE A 293 -11.18 17.46 0.37
N LYS A 294 -11.02 16.39 -0.42
CA LYS A 294 -11.09 15.03 0.09
C LYS A 294 -9.82 14.69 0.86
N ARG A 295 -10.01 14.29 2.12
CA ARG A 295 -8.92 13.78 2.93
C ARG A 295 -9.10 12.28 3.17
N TYR A 296 -8.05 11.49 2.99
CA TYR A 296 -8.12 10.04 3.18
C TYR A 296 -7.70 9.68 4.61
N ASP A 297 -8.53 8.88 5.29
CA ASP A 297 -8.14 8.30 6.57
C ASP A 297 -7.22 7.11 6.31
N HIS A 298 -5.94 7.23 6.67
CA HIS A 298 -4.96 6.16 6.45
C HIS A 298 -4.89 5.24 7.68
N ILE A 299 -5.21 3.95 7.50
CA ILE A 299 -5.15 2.92 8.54
C ILE A 299 -3.88 2.09 8.37
N SER A 300 -2.99 2.16 9.36
CA SER A 300 -1.91 1.20 9.55
C SER A 300 -2.46 -0.05 10.21
N THR A 301 -2.43 -1.18 9.49
CA THR A 301 -2.76 -2.51 10.01
C THR A 301 -1.47 -3.28 10.24
N ILE A 302 -1.29 -3.80 11.46
CA ILE A 302 -0.09 -4.56 11.85
C ILE A 302 -0.52 -5.90 12.42
N VAL A 303 -0.03 -6.98 11.80
CA VAL A 303 -0.23 -8.37 12.23
C VAL A 303 1.13 -9.03 12.40
N LEU A 304 1.45 -9.38 13.64
CA LEU A 304 2.75 -9.90 14.04
C LEU A 304 2.60 -11.31 14.62
N PRO A 305 3.38 -12.28 14.13
CA PRO A 305 3.25 -13.66 14.57
C PRO A 305 3.88 -13.89 15.94
N ASN A 306 3.29 -14.82 16.68
CA ASN A 306 3.89 -15.56 17.78
C ASN A 306 3.71 -17.06 17.50
N VAL A 307 4.62 -17.60 16.69
CA VAL A 307 4.52 -18.96 16.15
C VAL A 307 4.56 -20.02 17.25
N LEU A 308 5.34 -19.77 18.32
CA LEU A 308 5.48 -20.72 19.44
C LEU A 308 4.15 -20.99 20.14
N ASN A 309 3.29 -19.98 20.23
CA ASN A 309 2.00 -20.07 20.90
C ASN A 309 0.82 -20.27 19.94
N ASN A 310 1.05 -20.33 18.62
CA ASN A 310 0.01 -20.27 17.60
C ASN A 310 -0.90 -19.03 17.76
N GLU A 311 -0.28 -17.89 18.01
CA GLU A 311 -0.97 -16.62 18.24
C GLU A 311 -0.52 -15.59 17.21
N ILE A 312 -1.41 -14.67 16.88
CA ILE A 312 -1.07 -13.43 16.18
C ILE A 312 -1.44 -12.25 17.05
N ASN A 313 -0.61 -11.22 17.03
CA ASN A 313 -0.91 -9.94 17.65
C ASN A 313 -1.31 -8.96 16.57
N VAL A 314 -2.45 -8.30 16.79
CA VAL A 314 -3.09 -7.44 15.82
C VAL A 314 -3.40 -6.10 16.47
N PHE A 315 -3.05 -5.02 15.78
CA PHE A 315 -3.57 -3.71 16.13
C PHE A 315 -3.64 -2.80 14.89
N PHE A 316 -4.46 -1.76 15.03
CA PHE A 316 -4.70 -0.74 14.01
C PHE A 316 -4.27 0.62 14.56
N ALA A 317 -3.79 1.48 13.67
CA ALA A 317 -3.48 2.87 14.00
C ALA A 317 -3.94 3.80 12.88
N ILE A 318 -4.53 4.93 13.27
CA ILE A 318 -5.02 5.96 12.32
C ILE A 318 -4.51 7.33 12.76
N SER A 319 -4.23 8.20 11.79
CA SER A 319 -3.86 9.58 12.10
C SER A 319 -5.03 10.34 12.75
N ASN A 320 -4.73 11.13 13.78
CA ASN A 320 -5.65 12.04 14.46
C ASN A 320 -5.82 13.39 13.73
N ARG A 321 -5.23 13.56 12.53
CA ARG A 321 -5.33 14.81 11.75
C ARG A 321 -6.75 15.09 11.24
N HIS A 322 -7.55 14.06 11.02
CA HIS A 322 -8.88 14.16 10.42
C HIS A 322 -9.93 14.15 11.55
N LYS A 323 -10.22 15.34 12.07
CA LYS A 323 -10.98 15.58 13.31
C LYS A 323 -12.50 15.24 13.27
N MET A 324 -13.01 14.58 12.23
CA MET A 324 -14.45 14.36 12.06
C MET A 324 -14.80 12.86 12.14
N GLY A 325 -15.17 12.38 13.33
CA GLY A 325 -15.91 11.13 13.59
C GLY A 325 -15.26 9.80 13.16
N SER A 326 -14.95 9.63 11.88
CA SER A 326 -14.59 8.37 11.24
C SER A 326 -13.42 7.63 11.86
N PRO A 327 -12.26 8.25 12.17
CA PRO A 327 -11.11 7.50 12.69
C PRO A 327 -11.40 6.93 14.08
N GLN A 328 -12.07 7.74 14.92
CA GLN A 328 -12.44 7.33 16.27
C GLN A 328 -13.52 6.25 16.23
N ASP A 329 -14.53 6.42 15.37
CA ASP A 329 -15.59 5.43 15.20
C ASP A 329 -15.06 4.08 14.73
N PHE A 330 -14.09 4.05 13.80
CA PHE A 330 -13.44 2.81 13.38
C PHE A 330 -12.70 2.15 14.55
N ILE A 331 -11.89 2.90 15.29
CA ILE A 331 -11.14 2.35 16.42
C ILE A 331 -12.08 1.86 17.53
N ILE A 332 -13.16 2.60 17.82
CA ILE A 332 -14.21 2.18 18.76
C ILE A 332 -14.87 0.89 18.27
N HIS A 333 -15.24 0.82 16.99
CA HIS A 333 -15.85 -0.36 16.39
C HIS A 333 -14.95 -1.59 16.51
N VAL A 334 -13.69 -1.49 16.06
CA VAL A 334 -12.70 -2.59 16.15
C VAL A 334 -12.46 -2.99 17.61
N ASN A 335 -12.41 -2.04 18.54
CA ASN A 335 -12.27 -2.34 19.96
C ASN A 335 -13.51 -3.05 20.55
N SER A 336 -14.68 -2.93 19.92
CA SER A 336 -15.91 -3.62 20.31
C SER A 336 -16.11 -4.98 19.62
N CYS A 337 -15.39 -5.25 18.54
CA CYS A 337 -15.47 -6.50 17.79
C CYS A 337 -15.00 -7.70 18.61
N SER A 338 -15.66 -8.84 18.38
CA SER A 338 -15.21 -10.18 18.74
C SER A 338 -13.99 -10.62 17.92
N ASP A 339 -13.29 -11.65 18.38
CA ASP A 339 -12.13 -12.22 17.67
C ASP A 339 -12.49 -12.70 16.25
N GLU A 340 -13.70 -13.22 16.05
CA GLU A 340 -14.19 -13.67 14.73
C GLU A 340 -14.38 -12.49 13.78
N GLU A 341 -15.00 -11.40 14.25
CA GLU A 341 -15.17 -10.17 13.45
C GLU A 341 -13.82 -9.52 13.11
N ILE A 342 -12.84 -9.55 14.02
CA ILE A 342 -11.48 -9.07 13.72
C ILE A 342 -10.84 -9.89 12.60
N ILE A 343 -11.00 -11.22 12.62
CA ILE A 343 -10.51 -12.08 11.55
C ILE A 343 -11.16 -11.72 10.22
N ASP A 344 -12.47 -11.44 10.18
CA ASP A 344 -13.16 -11.02 8.96
C ASP A 344 -12.65 -9.67 8.43
N ILE A 345 -12.41 -8.70 9.32
CA ILE A 345 -11.80 -7.41 8.97
C ILE A 345 -10.41 -7.61 8.38
N LEU A 346 -9.56 -8.41 9.05
CA LEU A 346 -8.22 -8.73 8.56
C LEU A 346 -8.27 -9.42 7.21
N ASN A 347 -9.26 -10.27 7.00
CA ASN A 347 -9.39 -11.01 5.76
C ASN A 347 -9.58 -10.08 4.56
N ASN A 348 -10.46 -9.08 4.70
CA ASN A 348 -10.69 -8.07 3.68
C ASN A 348 -9.43 -7.23 3.44
N ILE A 349 -8.75 -6.79 4.50
CA ILE A 349 -7.55 -5.97 4.39
C ILE A 349 -6.40 -6.74 3.71
N ILE A 350 -6.21 -8.02 4.07
CA ILE A 350 -5.17 -8.88 3.49
C ILE A 350 -5.44 -9.13 2.01
N ILE A 351 -6.70 -9.35 1.62
CA ILE A 351 -7.09 -9.50 0.21
C ILE A 351 -6.69 -8.25 -0.59
N ASP A 352 -6.97 -7.07 -0.07
CA ASP A 352 -6.64 -5.80 -0.73
C ASP A 352 -5.14 -5.46 -0.70
N ALA A 353 -4.37 -6.16 0.13
CA ALA A 353 -2.96 -5.88 0.38
C ALA A 353 -2.05 -7.10 0.36
N TYR A 354 -2.40 -8.12 -0.42
CA TYR A 354 -1.69 -9.39 -0.49
C TYR A 354 -0.18 -9.26 -0.79
N GLU A 355 0.22 -8.15 -1.42
CA GLU A 355 1.60 -7.78 -1.77
C GLU A 355 2.53 -7.58 -0.55
N GLU A 356 1.93 -7.31 0.60
CA GLU A 356 2.59 -7.07 1.89
C GLU A 356 2.40 -8.24 2.86
N LEU A 357 1.78 -9.33 2.40
CA LEU A 357 1.61 -10.57 3.15
C LEU A 357 2.81 -11.49 2.91
N TYR A 358 3.45 -11.88 4.00
CA TYR A 358 4.52 -12.87 3.99
C TYR A 358 4.06 -14.11 4.76
N ILE A 359 4.22 -15.27 4.15
CA ILE A 359 3.75 -16.55 4.70
C ILE A 359 4.93 -17.51 4.78
N SER A 360 4.94 -18.36 5.80
CA SER A 360 5.92 -19.42 5.94
C SER A 360 5.84 -20.44 4.82
N LYS A 361 7.01 -20.99 4.53
CA LYS A 361 7.15 -22.19 3.71
C LYS A 361 6.79 -23.48 4.47
N ASN A 362 6.74 -23.48 5.80
CA ASN A 362 6.61 -24.71 6.58
C ASN A 362 5.30 -25.45 6.29
N LYS A 363 5.44 -26.50 5.46
CA LYS A 363 4.58 -27.66 5.18
C LYS A 363 3.17 -27.39 4.63
N MET A 364 2.47 -26.31 4.95
CA MET A 364 1.08 -26.14 4.50
C MET A 364 0.97 -25.93 2.99
N TYR A 365 1.63 -24.93 2.40
CA TYR A 365 1.45 -24.62 0.98
C TYR A 365 2.10 -25.64 0.03
N ASP A 366 3.24 -26.22 0.38
CA ASP A 366 3.84 -27.28 -0.42
C ASP A 366 3.04 -28.59 -0.39
N MET A 367 2.20 -28.78 0.63
CA MET A 367 1.22 -29.87 0.69
C MET A 367 -0.09 -29.55 -0.05
N VAL A 368 -0.32 -28.29 -0.44
CA VAL A 368 -1.50 -27.87 -1.20
C VAL A 368 -1.38 -28.33 -2.66
N SER A 369 -2.42 -29.00 -3.17
CA SER A 369 -2.45 -29.47 -4.56
C SER A 369 -2.29 -28.32 -5.57
N PRO A 370 -1.67 -28.54 -6.74
CA PRO A 370 -1.56 -27.52 -7.80
C PRO A 370 -2.90 -26.86 -8.19
N LYS A 371 -4.00 -27.61 -8.07
CA LYS A 371 -5.36 -27.11 -8.32
C LYS A 371 -5.77 -26.04 -7.32
N LEU A 372 -5.55 -26.27 -6.02
CA LEU A 372 -5.90 -25.29 -4.97
C LEU A 372 -4.95 -24.08 -5.00
N LYS A 373 -3.66 -24.27 -5.32
CA LYS A 373 -2.72 -23.17 -5.61
C LYS A 373 -3.25 -22.27 -6.73
N LYS A 374 -3.76 -22.86 -7.81
CA LYS A 374 -4.39 -22.14 -8.93
C LYS A 374 -5.68 -21.43 -8.49
N GLN A 375 -6.53 -22.06 -7.69
CA GLN A 375 -7.76 -21.44 -7.17
C GLN A 375 -7.47 -20.19 -6.33
N VAL A 376 -6.48 -20.25 -5.41
CA VAL A 376 -6.08 -19.07 -4.61
C VAL A 376 -5.57 -17.94 -5.52
N SER A 377 -4.74 -18.27 -6.51
CA SER A 377 -4.27 -17.31 -7.53
C SER A 377 -5.44 -16.69 -8.32
N ASP A 378 -6.40 -17.51 -8.76
CA ASP A 378 -7.58 -17.07 -9.50
C ASP A 378 -8.50 -16.18 -8.66
N ILE A 379 -8.67 -16.45 -7.35
CA ILE A 379 -9.49 -15.60 -6.46
C ILE A 379 -8.79 -14.27 -6.21
N LEU A 380 -7.51 -14.28 -5.85
CA LEU A 380 -6.72 -13.05 -5.69
C LEU A 380 -6.80 -12.18 -6.95
N LEU A 381 -6.70 -12.79 -8.14
CA LEU A 381 -6.82 -12.08 -9.41
C LEU A 381 -8.21 -11.54 -9.65
N LYS A 382 -9.24 -12.36 -9.46
CA LYS A 382 -10.63 -11.91 -9.62
C LYS A 382 -10.96 -10.77 -8.67
N GLN A 383 -10.46 -10.77 -7.44
CA GLN A 383 -10.67 -9.69 -6.47
C GLN A 383 -9.93 -8.40 -6.85
N THR A 384 -8.70 -8.52 -7.37
CA THR A 384 -7.92 -7.36 -7.86
C THR A 384 -8.64 -6.60 -9.00
N PHE A 385 -9.52 -7.28 -9.75
CA PHE A 385 -10.20 -6.72 -10.92
C PHE A 385 -11.74 -6.62 -10.82
N TYR A 386 -12.38 -7.39 -9.93
CA TYR A 386 -13.84 -7.51 -9.77
C TYR A 386 -14.20 -7.64 -8.28
N ASN A 387 -14.65 -6.54 -7.67
CA ASN A 387 -14.95 -6.37 -6.22
C ASN A 387 -16.03 -7.30 -5.59
N ASN A 388 -16.34 -8.49 -6.12
CA ASN A 388 -17.57 -9.22 -5.78
C ASN A 388 -17.40 -10.71 -5.39
N VAL A 389 -16.31 -11.12 -4.71
CA VAL A 389 -16.25 -12.48 -4.14
C VAL A 389 -15.71 -12.44 -2.71
N PRO A 390 -16.52 -12.80 -1.69
CA PRO A 390 -16.00 -13.04 -0.35
C PRO A 390 -15.34 -14.43 -0.30
N LEU A 391 -14.35 -14.58 0.59
CA LEU A 391 -13.65 -15.82 0.98
C LEU A 391 -12.38 -16.13 0.18
N LEU A 392 -11.28 -15.48 0.59
CA LEU A 392 -9.93 -15.98 0.34
C LEU A 392 -9.37 -16.81 1.53
N LEU A 393 -9.99 -16.71 2.73
CA LEU A 393 -9.25 -16.97 3.98
C LEU A 393 -9.82 -18.05 4.90
N ASP A 394 -10.97 -18.66 4.61
CA ASP A 394 -11.42 -19.86 5.34
C ASP A 394 -10.39 -21.01 5.28
N ASP A 395 -9.62 -21.10 4.20
CA ASP A 395 -8.67 -22.19 3.95
C ASP A 395 -7.24 -21.96 4.50
N ILE A 396 -6.86 -20.73 4.88
CA ILE A 396 -5.55 -20.51 5.54
C ILE A 396 -5.62 -20.92 7.02
N TYR A 397 -6.81 -20.83 7.63
CA TYR A 397 -6.92 -20.74 9.08
C TYR A 397 -7.58 -21.90 9.83
N LYS A 398 -8.40 -22.80 9.26
CA LYS A 398 -9.19 -23.71 10.16
C LYS A 398 -9.28 -25.21 9.81
N SER A 399 -9.44 -25.67 8.56
CA SER A 399 -9.36 -27.10 8.13
C SER A 399 -9.95 -27.29 6.73
N PRO A 400 -9.50 -28.27 5.91
CA PRO A 400 -10.02 -28.50 4.57
C PRO A 400 -11.36 -29.24 4.64
N LYS A 401 -12.45 -28.51 4.78
CA LYS A 401 -13.79 -29.01 4.47
C LYS A 401 -14.53 -27.97 3.66
N VAL A 402 -14.11 -27.85 2.39
CA VAL A 402 -14.92 -27.20 1.35
C VAL A 402 -16.25 -27.95 1.25
N LYS A 403 -17.26 -27.49 1.97
CA LYS A 403 -18.66 -27.62 1.56
C LYS A 403 -19.09 -26.24 1.09
N VAL A 404 -19.05 -26.10 -0.23
CA VAL A 404 -19.65 -25.00 -0.98
C VAL A 404 -21.05 -24.76 -0.43
N LEU A 405 -21.23 -23.66 0.30
CA LEU A 405 -22.57 -23.15 0.61
C LEU A 405 -23.15 -22.62 -0.70
N GLN A 406 -24.08 -23.39 -1.27
CA GLN A 406 -25.06 -22.88 -2.22
C GLN A 406 -25.97 -21.89 -1.49
N LEU A 407 -26.11 -20.70 -2.04
CA LEU A 407 -27.30 -19.85 -1.89
C LEU A 407 -27.66 -19.45 -3.32
N ARG A 408 -28.54 -20.22 -4.00
CA ARG A 408 -30.00 -20.05 -4.11
C ARG A 408 -30.39 -18.63 -4.54
N ASP A 409 -30.91 -18.60 -5.78
CA ASP A 409 -31.65 -17.58 -6.57
C ASP A 409 -31.63 -16.11 -6.14
#